data_AF-A0A1J8QGJ3-F1
#
_entry.id   AF-A0A1J8QGJ3-F1
#
_cell.length_a   1.000
_cell.length_b   1.000
_cell.length_c   1.000
_cell.angle_alpha   90.00
_cell.angle_beta   90.00
_cell.angle_gamma   90.00
#
_symmetry.space_group_name_H-M   'P 1'
#
loop_
_entity.id
_entity.type
_entity.pdbx_description
1 polymer ?
#
loop_
_entity_poly.entity_id
_entity_poly.type
_entity_poly.pdbx_seq_one_letter_code
_entity_poly.pdbx_strand_id
1 'polypeptide(L)'
;MFVHPQRPIWNDTSTCKDAQRRASADLTINGTTLLALALQHPSIHIRASQQITPASIKSVDIEFRPLLPSFVHRCISLCLPTYKPDEWVPLRRAREQFDATLGDTQDFDRWIASCLTINPSDAYVTHMIILGYGTNSVSLGCSQGLVYFTPVWRVFIRQFLEETIADRVSYVEARINFSPEFMIGPDGKANAPHKEWLRTFQDVLAEFRGSLQAQGRDGEFIGAEHHQLRYYEGFDLVGDENVLRPLKDYLPQLLSFSTLQASRGLPEHQRIPFIFHAGETPGDRSMADENLYDAMLLGTKRIGHGFSLVKRPKLMAMCRERGMALEVFPISNEILVYWLPFHVILSG
;
A
#
# COMPACT_ATOMS: atom_id res chain seq x y z
N MET A 1 0.34 11.08 1.04
CA MET A 1 -0.79 12.00 0.75
C MET A 1 -0.20 13.37 0.43
N PHE A 2 -0.42 13.94 -0.77
CA PHE A 2 0.10 15.29 -1.09
C PHE A 2 -0.83 16.37 -0.53
N VAL A 3 -0.28 17.27 0.30
CA VAL A 3 -0.99 18.47 0.78
C VAL A 3 -0.45 19.67 -0.01
N HIS A 4 -1.31 20.29 -0.82
CA HIS A 4 -0.99 21.54 -1.52
C HIS A 4 -1.35 22.73 -0.60
N PRO A 5 -0.42 23.63 -0.26
CA PRO A 5 -0.56 24.54 0.90
C PRO A 5 -1.41 25.80 0.68
N GLN A 6 -2.33 25.84 -0.29
CA GLN A 6 -2.97 27.11 -0.71
C GLN A 6 -4.51 27.13 -0.73
N ARG A 7 -5.19 26.36 0.13
CA ARG A 7 -6.65 26.45 0.24
C ARG A 7 -7.12 26.56 1.70
N PRO A 8 -7.77 27.68 2.11
CA PRO A 8 -8.13 27.97 3.51
C PRO A 8 -8.97 26.90 4.22
N ILE A 9 -9.78 26.14 3.47
CA ILE A 9 -10.71 25.14 4.02
C ILE A 9 -9.95 23.91 4.57
N TRP A 10 -8.74 23.61 4.09
CA TRP A 10 -7.94 22.48 4.57
C TRP A 10 -7.20 22.77 5.89
N ASN A 11 -7.09 24.03 6.27
CA ASN A 11 -6.62 24.41 7.60
C ASN A 11 -7.68 24.12 8.69
N ASP A 12 -8.95 23.90 8.30
CA ASP A 12 -10.10 23.69 9.20
C ASP A 12 -10.59 22.22 9.22
N THR A 13 -10.00 21.34 8.40
CA THR A 13 -10.06 19.87 8.62
C THR A 13 -9.16 19.41 9.78
N SER A 14 -8.74 20.35 10.62
CA SER A 14 -7.85 20.23 11.77
C SER A 14 -8.49 19.56 13.00
N THR A 15 -9.61 18.88 12.84
CA THR A 15 -10.20 18.03 13.87
C THR A 15 -9.37 16.75 14.01
N CYS A 16 -9.15 16.30 15.24
CA CYS A 16 -8.46 15.04 15.53
C CYS A 16 -9.16 13.90 14.77
N LYS A 17 -8.41 13.10 14.01
CA LYS A 17 -8.94 11.89 13.40
C LYS A 17 -8.71 10.77 14.39
N ASP A 18 -9.75 10.39 15.13
CA ASP A 18 -9.63 9.42 16.21
C ASP A 18 -9.02 8.08 15.73
N ALA A 19 -9.40 7.59 14.54
CA ALA A 19 -8.91 6.32 13.99
C ALA A 19 -8.89 6.26 12.46
N GLN A 20 -7.79 5.77 11.86
CA GLN A 20 -7.69 5.34 10.47
C GLN A 20 -7.69 3.80 10.41
N ARG A 21 -8.83 3.19 10.10
CA ARG A 21 -9.01 1.73 10.19
C ARG A 21 -8.51 0.93 8.98
N ARG A 22 -7.98 1.61 7.95
CA ARG A 22 -7.34 0.95 6.82
C ARG A 22 -6.36 1.87 6.09
N ALA A 23 -5.17 1.32 5.86
CA ALA A 23 -4.12 1.84 5.00
C ALA A 23 -3.32 0.64 4.44
N SER A 24 -3.05 0.61 3.14
CA SER A 24 -2.10 -0.37 2.57
C SER A 24 -0.70 0.06 2.97
N ALA A 25 -0.06 -0.70 3.88
CA ALA A 25 1.20 -0.29 4.50
C ALA A 25 2.24 0.10 3.44
N ASP A 26 2.33 -0.63 2.34
CA ASP A 26 3.36 -0.51 1.30
C ASP A 26 3.37 0.80 0.49
N LEU A 27 2.36 1.66 0.69
CA LEU A 27 2.19 2.93 -0.02
C LEU A 27 1.87 4.10 0.93
N THR A 28 2.06 3.93 2.24
CA THR A 28 1.74 4.99 3.21
C THR A 28 2.81 6.07 3.30
N ILE A 29 4.08 5.70 3.09
CA ILE A 29 5.21 6.62 3.19
C ILE A 29 5.46 7.31 1.85
N ASN A 30 5.84 8.58 1.91
CA ASN A 30 6.22 9.36 0.74
C ASN A 30 7.35 8.67 -0.07
N GLY A 31 7.19 8.57 -1.39
CA GLY A 31 8.18 7.94 -2.29
C GLY A 31 9.58 8.55 -2.20
N THR A 32 9.69 9.85 -1.88
CA THR A 32 10.97 10.54 -1.64
C THR A 32 11.65 10.00 -0.39
N THR A 33 10.90 9.82 0.70
CA THR A 33 11.41 9.25 1.95
C THR A 33 11.84 7.81 1.75
N LEU A 34 11.04 7.01 1.03
CA LEU A 34 11.38 5.61 0.72
C LEU A 34 12.66 5.51 -0.12
N LEU A 35 12.83 6.36 -1.14
CA LEU A 35 14.05 6.43 -1.93
C LEU A 35 15.26 6.83 -1.07
N ALA A 36 15.11 7.82 -0.18
CA ALA A 36 16.18 8.26 0.70
C ALA A 36 16.64 7.14 1.66
N LEU A 37 15.71 6.32 2.16
CA LEU A 37 16.03 5.10 2.92
C LEU A 37 16.76 4.08 2.03
N ALA A 38 16.27 3.84 0.81
CA ALA A 38 16.88 2.90 -0.11
C ALA A 38 18.33 3.26 -0.47
N LEU A 39 18.62 4.55 -0.70
CA LEU A 39 19.97 5.03 -1.06
C LEU A 39 21.03 4.82 0.04
N GLN A 40 20.61 4.58 1.28
CA GLN A 40 21.51 4.23 2.39
C GLN A 40 22.05 2.80 2.28
N HIS A 41 21.43 1.96 1.45
CA HIS A 41 21.79 0.55 1.32
C HIS A 41 22.49 0.24 -0.02
N PRO A 42 23.79 -0.09 0.00
CA PRO A 42 24.54 -0.38 -1.24
C PRO A 42 24.10 -1.68 -1.93
N SER A 43 23.36 -2.55 -1.24
CA SER A 43 22.82 -3.78 -1.80
C SER A 43 21.62 -3.56 -2.73
N ILE A 44 20.99 -2.38 -2.71
CA ILE A 44 19.80 -2.10 -3.52
C ILE A 44 20.20 -1.74 -4.94
N HIS A 45 19.60 -2.47 -5.89
CA HIS A 45 19.76 -2.28 -7.32
C HIS A 45 18.43 -1.86 -7.94
N ILE A 46 18.53 -1.23 -9.09
CA ILE A 46 17.41 -0.86 -9.97
C ILE A 46 17.66 -1.46 -11.35
N ARG A 47 16.60 -1.87 -12.02
CA ARG A 47 16.60 -2.20 -13.45
C ARG A 47 15.42 -1.54 -14.14
N ALA A 48 15.51 -1.47 -15.45
CA ALA A 48 14.52 -0.89 -16.34
C ALA A 48 14.29 -1.80 -17.56
N SER A 49 13.05 -1.88 -18.04
CA SER A 49 12.68 -2.70 -19.20
C SER A 49 13.29 -2.24 -20.52
N GLN A 50 13.88 -1.04 -20.55
CA GLN A 50 14.65 -0.49 -21.67
C GLN A 50 15.61 0.61 -21.20
N GLN A 51 16.51 1.05 -22.08
CA GLN A 51 17.39 2.19 -21.82
C GLN A 51 16.58 3.45 -21.51
N ILE A 52 17.02 4.21 -20.52
CA ILE A 52 16.40 5.46 -20.10
C ILE A 52 16.93 6.61 -20.97
N THR A 53 16.02 7.27 -21.67
CA THR A 53 16.26 8.42 -22.57
C THR A 53 15.11 9.41 -22.40
N PRO A 54 15.21 10.65 -22.92
CA PRO A 54 14.09 11.59 -22.89
C PRO A 54 12.79 11.04 -23.52
N ALA A 55 12.90 10.10 -24.47
CA ALA A 55 11.76 9.48 -25.12
C ALA A 55 11.14 8.32 -24.32
N SER A 56 11.93 7.62 -23.50
CA SER A 56 11.50 6.39 -22.82
C SER A 56 11.19 6.55 -21.33
N ILE A 57 11.71 7.59 -20.67
CA ILE A 57 11.66 7.76 -19.20
C ILE A 57 10.24 7.76 -18.61
N LYS A 58 9.23 8.17 -19.39
CA LYS A 58 7.84 8.24 -18.95
C LYS A 58 7.05 6.93 -19.11
N SER A 59 7.57 5.97 -19.87
CA SER A 59 6.86 4.74 -20.24
C SER A 59 7.64 3.47 -19.92
N VAL A 60 8.73 3.60 -19.17
CA VAL A 60 9.63 2.51 -18.83
C VAL A 60 9.19 1.86 -17.51
N ASP A 61 9.19 0.54 -17.50
CA ASP A 61 8.94 -0.21 -16.27
C ASP A 61 10.25 -0.33 -15.50
N ILE A 62 10.22 -0.01 -14.21
CA ILE A 62 11.37 -0.14 -13.33
C ILE A 62 11.09 -1.14 -12.21
N GLU A 63 12.15 -1.75 -11.70
CA GLU A 63 12.07 -2.64 -10.56
C GLU A 63 13.27 -2.40 -9.64
N PHE A 64 13.03 -2.47 -8.33
CA PHE A 64 14.07 -2.42 -7.32
C PHE A 64 14.27 -3.79 -6.69
N ARG A 65 15.52 -4.12 -6.35
CA ARG A 65 15.81 -5.33 -5.58
C ARG A 65 17.12 -5.23 -4.82
N PRO A 66 17.14 -5.60 -3.52
CA PRO A 66 18.38 -5.90 -2.82
C PRO A 66 18.98 -7.19 -3.38
N LEU A 67 20.23 -7.12 -3.83
CA LEU A 67 20.97 -8.26 -4.38
C LEU A 67 22.06 -8.73 -3.40
N LEU A 68 22.57 -9.94 -3.67
CA LEU A 68 23.67 -10.54 -2.94
C LEU A 68 24.88 -9.58 -2.91
N PRO A 69 25.62 -9.48 -1.80
CA PRO A 69 26.85 -8.69 -1.74
C PRO A 69 27.92 -9.07 -2.79
N SER A 70 27.89 -10.32 -3.25
CA SER A 70 28.76 -10.85 -4.31
C SER A 70 28.26 -10.60 -5.73
N PHE A 71 27.11 -9.94 -5.90
CA PHE A 71 26.55 -9.66 -7.22
C PHE A 71 27.46 -8.70 -7.99
N VAL A 72 27.78 -9.08 -9.23
CA VAL A 72 28.61 -8.27 -10.13
C VAL A 72 27.72 -7.63 -11.18
N HIS A 73 27.56 -6.31 -11.09
CA HIS A 73 26.89 -5.50 -12.10
C HIS A 73 27.83 -5.25 -13.29
N ARG A 74 27.30 -5.26 -14.52
CA ARG A 74 28.10 -4.97 -15.74
C ARG A 74 27.79 -3.59 -16.32
N CYS A 75 26.76 -2.93 -15.81
CA CYS A 75 26.41 -1.55 -16.12
C CYS A 75 26.31 -0.71 -14.84
N ILE A 76 26.60 0.58 -14.96
CA ILE A 76 26.57 1.55 -13.85
C ILE A 76 25.48 2.61 -13.99
N SER A 77 24.79 2.65 -15.13
CA SER A 77 23.71 3.59 -15.39
C SER A 77 22.66 2.98 -16.31
N LEU A 78 21.39 3.33 -16.07
CA LEU A 78 20.27 2.95 -16.93
C LEU A 78 20.22 3.75 -18.24
N CYS A 79 21.01 4.83 -18.34
CA CYS A 79 20.99 5.75 -19.48
C CYS A 79 22.09 5.46 -20.51
N LEU A 80 23.07 4.59 -20.19
CA LEU A 80 24.16 4.28 -21.10
C LEU A 80 23.68 3.48 -22.32
N PRO A 81 24.20 3.71 -23.53
CA PRO A 81 23.89 2.89 -24.70
C PRO A 81 24.28 1.41 -24.54
N THR A 82 25.18 1.11 -23.60
CA THR A 82 25.59 -0.26 -23.25
C THR A 82 24.62 -0.94 -22.29
N TYR A 83 23.67 -0.20 -21.71
CA TYR A 83 22.66 -0.77 -20.82
C TYR A 83 21.79 -1.77 -21.60
N LYS A 84 21.72 -3.00 -21.09
CA LYS A 84 20.82 -4.02 -21.63
C LYS A 84 19.51 -4.01 -20.82
N PRO A 85 18.35 -4.10 -21.50
CA PRO A 85 17.07 -4.31 -20.83
C PRO A 85 17.14 -5.33 -19.69
N ASP A 86 16.51 -4.98 -18.57
CA ASP A 86 16.41 -5.79 -17.35
C ASP A 86 17.73 -6.11 -16.61
N GLU A 87 18.82 -5.45 -16.98
CA GLU A 87 20.09 -5.58 -16.27
C GLU A 87 20.09 -4.78 -14.95
N TRP A 88 20.58 -5.39 -13.87
CA TRP A 88 20.65 -4.73 -12.57
C TRP A 88 21.81 -3.74 -12.48
N VAL A 89 21.48 -2.52 -12.09
CA VAL A 89 22.41 -1.43 -11.84
C VAL A 89 22.34 -1.02 -10.37
N PRO A 90 23.45 -0.77 -9.66
CA PRO A 90 23.40 -0.28 -8.29
C PRO A 90 22.61 1.04 -8.23
N LEU A 91 21.61 1.14 -7.35
CA LEU A 91 20.69 2.29 -7.30
C LEU A 91 21.44 3.62 -7.15
N ARG A 92 22.44 3.64 -6.27
CA ARG A 92 23.29 4.82 -6.07
C ARG A 92 24.05 5.22 -7.34
N ARG A 93 24.56 4.24 -8.09
CA ARG A 93 25.29 4.51 -9.35
C ARG A 93 24.34 5.01 -10.44
N ALA A 94 23.15 4.42 -10.54
CA ALA A 94 22.12 4.92 -11.47
C ALA A 94 21.76 6.39 -11.19
N ARG A 95 21.65 6.77 -9.91
CA ARG A 95 21.42 8.16 -9.48
C ARG A 95 22.60 9.08 -9.82
N GLU A 96 23.83 8.67 -9.49
CA GLU A 96 25.06 9.45 -9.72
C GLU A 96 25.40 9.63 -11.21
N GLN A 97 24.96 8.70 -12.05
CA GLN A 97 25.24 8.64 -13.49
C GLN A 97 23.98 8.90 -14.32
N PHE A 98 23.05 9.69 -13.78
CA PHE A 98 21.86 10.11 -14.51
C PHE A 98 22.27 11.04 -15.66
N ASP A 99 21.64 10.86 -16.82
CA ASP A 99 22.02 11.59 -18.02
C ASP A 99 21.71 13.08 -17.87
N ALA A 100 22.69 13.94 -18.17
CA ALA A 100 22.54 15.39 -18.04
C ALA A 100 21.44 15.98 -18.94
N THR A 101 21.04 15.28 -20.01
CA THR A 101 19.89 15.66 -20.85
C THR A 101 18.55 15.39 -20.18
N LEU A 102 18.51 14.52 -19.17
CA LEU A 102 17.34 14.21 -18.35
C LEU A 102 17.29 15.05 -17.06
N GLY A 103 18.45 15.53 -16.60
CA GLY A 103 18.57 16.42 -15.47
C GLY A 103 19.71 16.04 -14.52
N ASP A 104 19.60 16.46 -13.27
CA ASP A 104 20.58 16.14 -12.23
C ASP A 104 20.09 15.04 -11.28
N THR A 105 20.81 14.83 -10.18
CA THR A 105 20.43 13.80 -9.19
C THR A 105 19.09 14.10 -8.50
N GLN A 106 18.65 15.36 -8.42
CA GLN A 106 17.34 15.74 -7.89
C GLN A 106 16.23 15.45 -8.91
N ASP A 107 16.50 15.60 -10.21
CA ASP A 107 15.58 15.14 -11.26
C ASP A 107 15.40 13.62 -11.23
N PHE A 108 16.49 12.86 -11.02
CA PHE A 108 16.42 11.41 -10.78
C PHE A 108 15.53 11.09 -9.57
N ASP A 109 15.75 11.77 -8.44
CA ASP A 109 14.98 11.53 -7.22
C ASP A 109 13.48 11.84 -7.41
N ARG A 110 13.16 12.93 -8.13
CA ARG A 110 11.78 13.27 -8.48
C ARG A 110 11.15 12.25 -9.40
N TRP A 111 11.88 11.75 -10.39
CA TRP A 111 11.41 10.69 -11.28
C TRP A 111 11.10 9.41 -10.50
N ILE A 112 12.03 8.91 -9.68
CA ILE A 112 11.78 7.71 -8.89
C ILE A 112 10.65 7.91 -7.88
N ALA A 113 10.60 9.04 -7.18
CA ALA A 113 9.50 9.36 -6.26
C ALA A 113 8.14 9.36 -6.98
N SER A 114 8.09 9.81 -8.25
CA SER A 114 6.89 9.73 -9.07
C SER A 114 6.50 8.29 -9.41
N CYS A 115 7.47 7.41 -9.69
CA CYS A 115 7.19 5.98 -9.92
C CYS A 115 6.67 5.26 -8.67
N LEU A 116 7.13 5.69 -7.49
CA LEU A 116 6.72 5.17 -6.18
C LEU A 116 5.39 5.77 -5.67
N THR A 117 4.78 6.70 -6.41
CA THR A 117 3.58 7.40 -5.99
C THR A 117 2.49 7.29 -7.03
N ILE A 118 1.27 6.97 -6.60
CA ILE A 118 0.10 7.03 -7.47
C ILE A 118 -0.26 8.50 -7.71
N ASN A 119 -0.07 8.99 -8.92
CA ASN A 119 -0.35 10.39 -9.27
C ASN A 119 -1.73 10.53 -9.94
N PRO A 120 -2.63 11.38 -9.40
CA PRO A 120 -3.93 11.63 -10.02
C PRO A 120 -3.84 12.08 -11.48
N SER A 121 -2.82 12.84 -11.88
CA SER A 121 -2.68 13.31 -13.27
C SER A 121 -2.59 12.16 -14.28
N ASP A 122 -2.00 11.04 -13.88
CA ASP A 122 -1.84 9.87 -14.75
C ASP A 122 -3.17 9.12 -14.92
N ALA A 123 -4.04 9.20 -13.91
CA ALA A 123 -5.39 8.66 -13.95
C ALA A 123 -6.34 9.49 -14.83
N TYR A 124 -6.20 10.82 -14.88
CA TYR A 124 -7.11 11.69 -15.66
C TYR A 124 -6.74 11.86 -17.13
N VAL A 125 -5.45 11.76 -17.51
CA VAL A 125 -5.03 11.95 -18.91
C VAL A 125 -5.54 10.81 -19.81
N THR A 126 -5.71 9.61 -19.26
CA THR A 126 -6.10 8.43 -20.02
C THR A 126 -7.56 8.10 -19.73
N HIS A 127 -8.49 8.65 -20.52
CA HIS A 127 -9.97 8.53 -20.40
C HIS A 127 -10.50 7.08 -20.57
N MET A 128 -9.98 6.10 -19.84
CA MET A 128 -10.38 4.69 -19.86
C MET A 128 -10.57 4.22 -18.41
N ILE A 129 -11.82 3.85 -18.09
CA ILE A 129 -12.42 3.60 -16.77
C ILE A 129 -11.73 2.49 -15.92
N ILE A 130 -10.60 1.90 -16.35
CA ILE A 130 -9.96 0.72 -15.73
C ILE A 130 -8.43 0.88 -15.54
N LEU A 131 -7.80 2.00 -15.95
CA LEU A 131 -6.33 2.14 -15.89
C LEU A 131 -5.75 2.56 -14.53
N GLY A 132 -6.58 3.06 -13.59
CA GLY A 132 -6.13 3.42 -12.24
C GLY A 132 -5.50 2.24 -11.48
N TYR A 133 -6.00 1.03 -11.69
CA TYR A 133 -5.38 -0.17 -11.11
C TYR A 133 -4.04 -0.54 -11.77
N GLY A 134 -3.88 -0.27 -13.08
CA GLY A 134 -2.62 -0.52 -13.79
C GLY A 134 -1.48 0.38 -13.30
N THR A 135 -1.77 1.65 -13.02
CA THR A 135 -0.77 2.57 -12.42
C THR A 135 -0.47 2.19 -10.96
N ASN A 136 -1.48 1.81 -10.18
CA ASN A 136 -1.30 1.32 -8.82
C ASN A 136 -0.47 0.04 -8.74
N SER A 137 -0.67 -0.91 -9.65
CA SER A 137 0.08 -2.16 -9.67
C SER A 137 1.55 -1.94 -10.03
N VAL A 138 1.85 -0.97 -10.90
CA VAL A 138 3.23 -0.53 -11.20
C VAL A 138 3.88 0.11 -9.98
N SER A 139 3.23 1.10 -9.35
CA SER A 139 3.81 1.75 -8.16
C SER A 139 3.99 0.79 -6.98
N LEU A 140 3.02 -0.11 -6.76
CA LEU A 140 3.11 -1.14 -5.72
C LEU A 140 4.20 -2.17 -6.03
N GLY A 141 4.31 -2.62 -7.29
CA GLY A 141 5.39 -3.50 -7.72
C GLY A 141 6.77 -2.87 -7.53
N CYS A 142 6.89 -1.57 -7.85
CA CYS A 142 8.11 -0.80 -7.62
C CYS A 142 8.45 -0.70 -6.13
N SER A 143 7.47 -0.35 -5.27
CA SER A 143 7.73 -0.14 -3.85
C SER A 143 8.04 -1.44 -3.10
N GLN A 144 7.49 -2.58 -3.54
CA GLN A 144 7.70 -3.89 -2.92
C GLN A 144 9.18 -4.25 -2.77
N GLY A 145 9.98 -4.00 -3.81
CA GLY A 145 11.42 -4.26 -3.80
C GLY A 145 12.20 -3.45 -2.77
N LEU A 146 11.65 -2.33 -2.30
CA LEU A 146 12.25 -1.46 -1.29
C LEU A 146 11.71 -1.74 0.11
N VAL A 147 10.38 -1.85 0.23
CA VAL A 147 9.67 -2.04 1.50
C VAL A 147 9.96 -3.43 2.08
N TYR A 148 9.94 -4.47 1.25
CA TYR A 148 10.19 -5.86 1.66
C TYR A 148 11.69 -6.21 1.66
N PHE A 149 12.46 -5.37 2.35
CA PHE A 149 13.87 -5.57 2.65
C PHE A 149 14.08 -5.33 4.15
N THR A 150 14.58 -6.34 4.88
CA THR A 150 14.59 -6.30 6.35
C THR A 150 15.31 -5.09 6.96
N PRO A 151 16.43 -4.57 6.40
CA PRO A 151 17.07 -3.35 6.90
C PRO A 151 16.22 -2.08 6.71
N VAL A 152 15.37 -2.02 5.68
CA VAL A 152 14.46 -0.88 5.45
C VAL A 152 13.18 -1.03 6.26
N TRP A 153 12.66 -2.25 6.42
CA TRP A 153 11.37 -2.55 7.07
C TRP A 153 11.22 -1.90 8.45
N ARG A 154 12.24 -1.97 9.31
CA ARG A 154 12.18 -1.37 10.65
C ARG A 154 11.98 0.14 10.61
N VAL A 155 12.80 0.81 9.79
CA VAL A 155 12.79 2.28 9.67
C VAL A 155 11.51 2.73 8.98
N PHE A 156 11.06 1.97 7.98
CA PHE A 156 9.77 2.14 7.32
C PHE A 156 8.62 2.18 8.32
N ILE A 157 8.46 1.16 9.17
CA ILE A 157 7.36 1.11 10.16
C ILE A 157 7.42 2.32 11.10
N ARG A 158 8.62 2.71 11.55
CA ARG A 158 8.77 3.86 12.44
C ARG A 158 8.32 5.15 11.75
N GLN A 159 8.78 5.38 10.52
CA GLN A 159 8.40 6.53 9.72
C GLN A 159 6.88 6.54 9.45
N PHE A 160 6.28 5.40 9.15
CA PHE A 160 4.82 5.26 9.01
C PHE A 160 4.06 5.70 10.27
N LEU A 161 4.52 5.29 11.47
CA LEU A 161 3.91 5.69 12.73
C LEU A 161 4.12 7.18 13.03
N GLU A 162 5.29 7.72 12.72
CA GLU A 162 5.60 9.15 12.87
C GLU A 162 4.72 10.02 11.97
N GLU A 163 4.56 9.65 10.70
CA GLU A 163 3.66 10.34 9.76
C GLU A 163 2.18 10.24 10.20
N THR A 164 1.78 9.08 10.74
CA THR A 164 0.42 8.87 11.28
C THR A 164 0.12 9.88 12.40
N ILE A 165 1.03 10.05 13.37
CA ILE A 165 0.85 11.05 14.44
C ILE A 165 0.94 12.47 13.91
N ALA A 166 1.86 12.75 12.99
CA ALA A 166 2.00 14.07 12.38
C ALA A 166 0.69 14.52 11.71
N ASP A 167 -0.05 13.56 11.14
CA ASP A 167 -1.39 13.75 10.57
C ASP A 167 -2.53 13.77 11.61
N ARG A 168 -2.19 13.79 12.92
CA ARG A 168 -3.12 13.77 14.06
C ARG A 168 -4.06 12.55 14.04
N VAL A 169 -3.56 11.42 13.57
CA VAL A 169 -4.23 10.13 13.65
C VAL A 169 -3.73 9.40 14.90
N SER A 170 -4.63 9.18 15.85
CA SER A 170 -4.26 8.57 17.14
C SER A 170 -4.30 7.04 17.12
N TYR A 171 -4.97 6.44 16.13
CA TYR A 171 -5.08 5.00 15.98
C TYR A 171 -5.08 4.55 14.52
N VAL A 172 -4.36 3.49 14.18
CA VAL A 172 -4.30 2.97 12.80
C VAL A 172 -4.39 1.45 12.72
N GLU A 173 -5.18 0.88 11.82
CA GLU A 173 -5.16 -0.56 11.50
C GLU A 173 -4.53 -0.73 10.10
N ALA A 174 -3.27 -1.15 10.04
CA ALA A 174 -2.53 -1.29 8.78
C ALA A 174 -2.81 -2.64 8.10
N ARG A 175 -3.08 -2.61 6.79
CA ARG A 175 -3.15 -3.82 5.95
C ARG A 175 -1.76 -4.09 5.37
N ILE A 176 -1.13 -5.18 5.82
CA ILE A 176 0.17 -5.65 5.34
C ILE A 176 -0.06 -6.70 4.26
N ASN A 177 0.62 -6.57 3.13
CA ASN A 177 0.50 -7.51 2.03
C ASN A 177 1.46 -8.68 2.20
N PHE A 178 0.92 -9.85 2.53
CA PHE A 178 1.71 -11.08 2.70
C PHE A 178 1.90 -11.87 1.39
N SER A 179 1.72 -11.26 0.21
CA SER A 179 1.92 -11.95 -1.08
C SER A 179 3.35 -12.50 -1.26
N PRO A 180 4.43 -11.77 -0.93
CA PRO A 180 5.77 -12.36 -0.97
C PRO A 180 5.91 -13.38 0.16
N GLU A 181 6.36 -14.62 -0.13
CA GLU A 181 6.54 -15.66 0.87
C GLU A 181 7.63 -15.29 1.91
N PHE A 182 8.69 -14.62 1.44
CA PHE A 182 9.80 -14.16 2.27
C PHE A 182 10.21 -12.73 1.91
N MET A 183 10.63 -11.99 2.92
CA MET A 183 11.27 -10.69 2.77
C MET A 183 12.76 -10.90 2.48
N ILE A 184 13.38 -9.95 1.78
CA ILE A 184 14.81 -10.04 1.46
C ILE A 184 15.62 -9.64 2.69
N GLY A 185 16.52 -10.53 3.12
CA GLY A 185 17.46 -10.29 4.20
C GLY A 185 18.65 -9.42 3.80
N PRO A 186 19.50 -8.99 4.75
CA PRO A 186 20.70 -8.18 4.47
C PRO A 186 21.73 -8.91 3.59
N ASP A 187 21.64 -10.25 3.49
CA ASP A 187 22.45 -11.08 2.61
C ASP A 187 21.94 -11.11 1.16
N GLY A 188 20.85 -10.39 0.84
CA GLY A 188 20.25 -10.33 -0.49
C GLY A 188 19.43 -11.57 -0.86
N LYS A 189 19.11 -12.45 0.11
CA LYS A 189 18.26 -13.63 -0.10
C LYS A 189 16.85 -13.40 0.44
N ALA A 190 15.84 -13.96 -0.24
CA ALA A 190 14.47 -13.98 0.26
C ALA A 190 14.34 -15.10 1.31
N ASN A 191 14.63 -14.78 2.57
CA ASN A 191 14.74 -15.76 3.65
C ASN A 191 14.12 -15.32 4.99
N ALA A 192 13.58 -14.09 5.09
CA ALA A 192 12.93 -13.61 6.29
C ALA A 192 11.43 -13.96 6.25
N PRO A 193 10.93 -14.88 7.09
CA PRO A 193 9.53 -15.34 7.06
C PRO A 193 8.56 -14.31 7.65
N HIS A 194 7.27 -14.38 7.32
CA HIS A 194 6.24 -13.43 7.79
C HIS A 194 6.22 -13.19 9.31
N LYS A 195 6.53 -14.21 10.11
CA LYS A 195 6.63 -14.09 11.58
C LYS A 195 7.65 -13.03 12.00
N GLU A 196 8.75 -12.89 11.26
CA GLU A 196 9.77 -11.88 11.52
C GLU A 196 9.31 -10.47 11.17
N TRP A 197 8.47 -10.34 10.12
CA TRP A 197 7.92 -9.05 9.69
C TRP A 197 7.03 -8.48 10.80
N LEU A 198 6.17 -9.35 11.32
CA LEU A 198 5.22 -9.06 12.39
C LEU A 198 5.94 -8.80 13.72
N ARG A 199 6.93 -9.60 14.08
CA ARG A 199 7.77 -9.35 15.26
C ARG A 199 8.47 -7.98 15.16
N THR A 200 9.01 -7.64 14.00
CA THR A 200 9.65 -6.34 13.79
C THR A 200 8.65 -5.19 13.96
N PHE A 201 7.43 -5.34 13.45
CA PHE A 201 6.37 -4.35 13.65
C PHE A 201 6.02 -4.16 15.12
N GLN A 202 5.92 -5.26 15.88
CA GLN A 202 5.66 -5.24 17.33
C GLN A 202 6.76 -4.51 18.09
N ASP A 203 8.02 -4.84 17.80
CA ASP A 203 9.17 -4.21 18.46
C ASP A 203 9.18 -2.70 18.20
N VAL A 204 8.99 -2.28 16.94
CA VAL A 204 8.96 -0.85 16.58
C VAL A 204 7.78 -0.14 17.21
N LEU A 205 6.60 -0.76 17.26
CA LEU A 205 5.42 -0.18 17.90
C LEU A 205 5.64 0.04 19.40
N ALA A 206 6.26 -0.93 20.08
CA ALA A 206 6.60 -0.83 21.50
C ALA A 206 7.65 0.27 21.76
N GLU A 207 8.72 0.29 20.96
CA GLU A 207 9.74 1.35 21.00
C GLU A 207 9.16 2.74 20.75
N PHE A 208 8.23 2.85 19.80
CA PHE A 208 7.57 4.10 19.45
C PHE A 208 6.69 4.61 20.59
N ARG A 209 5.84 3.75 21.16
CA ARG A 209 5.05 4.08 22.37
C ARG A 209 5.94 4.51 23.54
N GLY A 210 7.03 3.78 23.78
CA GLY A 210 8.01 4.15 24.82
C GLY A 210 8.62 5.52 24.56
N SER A 211 8.92 5.85 23.30
CA SER A 211 9.47 7.17 22.94
C SER A 211 8.46 8.32 23.15
N LEU A 212 7.17 8.10 22.88
CA LEU A 212 6.13 9.09 23.15
C LEU A 212 5.93 9.29 24.66
N GLN A 213 5.91 8.20 25.43
CA GLN A 213 5.80 8.27 26.88
C GLN A 213 6.97 9.04 27.50
N ALA A 214 8.20 8.78 27.05
CA ALA A 214 9.37 9.51 27.52
C ALA A 214 9.32 11.03 27.21
N GLN A 215 8.54 11.43 26.21
CA GLN A 215 8.30 12.82 25.83
C GLN A 215 7.06 13.44 26.49
N GLY A 216 6.32 12.68 27.31
CA GLY A 216 5.03 13.12 27.87
C GLY A 216 3.90 13.25 26.84
N ARG A 217 3.98 12.49 25.75
CA ARG A 217 3.09 12.51 24.58
C ARG A 217 2.28 11.22 24.42
N ASP A 218 2.14 10.43 25.49
CA ASP A 218 1.47 9.12 25.47
C ASP A 218 -0.03 9.21 25.09
N GLY A 219 -0.66 10.37 25.30
CA GLY A 219 -2.04 10.62 24.86
C GLY A 219 -2.20 10.87 23.36
N GLU A 220 -1.14 11.11 22.60
CA GLU A 220 -1.22 11.40 21.15
C GLU A 220 -1.45 10.14 20.31
N PHE A 221 -1.13 8.96 20.84
CA PHE A 221 -1.20 7.70 20.10
C PHE A 221 -1.80 6.57 20.95
N ILE A 222 -3.06 6.29 20.66
CA ILE A 222 -3.83 5.21 21.26
C ILE A 222 -3.28 3.85 20.80
N GLY A 223 -2.90 3.71 19.51
CA GLY A 223 -2.21 2.51 19.05
C GLY A 223 -2.25 2.19 17.57
N ALA A 224 -1.50 1.17 17.16
CA ALA A 224 -1.69 0.53 15.86
C ALA A 224 -2.58 -0.73 15.95
N GLU A 225 -2.98 -1.15 17.16
CA GLU A 225 -3.85 -2.29 17.48
C GLU A 225 -4.46 -2.11 18.89
N HIS A 226 -5.70 -2.54 19.11
CA HIS A 226 -6.43 -2.35 20.37
C HIS A 226 -6.63 -3.68 21.13
N HIS A 227 -6.37 -3.63 22.44
CA HIS A 227 -6.31 -4.73 23.44
C HIS A 227 -5.05 -5.59 23.44
N GLN A 228 -4.19 -5.25 24.41
CA GLN A 228 -3.13 -5.95 25.18
C GLN A 228 -2.59 -7.35 24.80
N LEU A 229 -3.19 -8.13 23.90
CA LEU A 229 -2.72 -9.46 23.48
C LEU A 229 -3.03 -9.82 22.00
N ARG A 230 -3.58 -8.90 21.19
CA ARG A 230 -3.97 -9.17 19.81
C ARG A 230 -3.21 -8.29 18.82
N TYR A 231 -2.60 -8.96 17.83
CA TYR A 231 -1.84 -8.33 16.76
C TYR A 231 -2.39 -8.56 15.35
N TYR A 232 -3.67 -8.92 15.26
CA TYR A 232 -4.37 -9.07 13.99
C TYR A 232 -5.83 -8.66 14.19
N GLU A 233 -6.25 -7.58 13.54
CA GLU A 233 -7.63 -7.10 13.58
C GLU A 233 -8.55 -7.82 12.57
N GLY A 234 -7.97 -8.49 11.58
CA GLY A 234 -8.69 -9.35 10.64
C GLY A 234 -7.88 -9.87 9.47
N PHE A 235 -8.50 -10.77 8.71
CA PHE A 235 -8.01 -11.29 7.43
C PHE A 235 -8.83 -10.70 6.26
N ASP A 236 -8.17 -10.48 5.13
CA ASP A 236 -8.71 -9.79 3.97
C ASP A 236 -8.12 -10.37 2.67
N LEU A 237 -8.82 -10.14 1.56
CA LEU A 237 -8.32 -10.39 0.21
C LEU A 237 -8.26 -9.04 -0.52
N VAL A 238 -7.12 -8.77 -1.15
CA VAL A 238 -6.82 -7.47 -1.78
C VAL A 238 -6.43 -7.66 -3.25
N GLY A 239 -6.61 -6.61 -4.05
CA GLY A 239 -6.28 -6.59 -5.47
C GLY A 239 -7.43 -6.04 -6.31
N ASP A 240 -7.27 -6.00 -7.64
CA ASP A 240 -8.31 -5.49 -8.53
C ASP A 240 -9.53 -6.42 -8.54
N GLU A 241 -10.57 -6.03 -7.81
CA GLU A 241 -11.79 -6.80 -7.62
C GLU A 241 -12.55 -7.07 -8.94
N ASN A 242 -12.34 -6.23 -9.96
CA ASN A 242 -13.03 -6.33 -11.24
C ASN A 242 -12.38 -7.35 -12.18
N VAL A 243 -11.12 -7.72 -11.93
CA VAL A 243 -10.32 -8.61 -12.79
C VAL A 243 -9.95 -9.91 -12.08
N LEU A 244 -9.68 -9.84 -10.77
CA LEU A 244 -9.30 -11.00 -9.97
C LEU A 244 -10.52 -11.86 -9.59
N ARG A 245 -10.24 -12.98 -8.93
CA ARG A 245 -11.28 -13.95 -8.56
C ARG A 245 -12.16 -13.42 -7.43
N PRO A 246 -13.48 -13.65 -7.47
CA PRO A 246 -14.41 -13.25 -6.40
C PRO A 246 -14.24 -14.11 -5.15
N LEU A 247 -14.83 -13.66 -4.04
CA LEU A 247 -14.81 -14.36 -2.75
C LEU A 247 -15.35 -15.80 -2.84
N LYS A 248 -16.41 -16.03 -3.63
CA LYS A 248 -16.99 -17.36 -3.83
C LYS A 248 -15.99 -18.42 -4.31
N ASP A 249 -14.97 -18.02 -5.07
CA ASP A 249 -13.95 -18.94 -5.59
C ASP A 249 -12.98 -19.42 -4.49
N TYR A 250 -12.94 -18.73 -3.35
CA TYR A 250 -12.09 -19.03 -2.19
C TYR A 250 -12.86 -19.65 -1.02
N LEU A 251 -14.16 -19.97 -1.17
CA LEU A 251 -14.98 -20.51 -0.08
C LEU A 251 -14.36 -21.72 0.63
N PRO A 252 -13.78 -22.72 -0.05
CA PRO A 252 -13.16 -23.85 0.64
C PRO A 252 -12.04 -23.40 1.61
N GLN A 253 -11.19 -22.46 1.18
CA GLN A 253 -10.08 -21.94 1.96
C GLN A 253 -10.57 -21.05 3.11
N LEU A 254 -11.54 -20.17 2.85
CA LEU A 254 -12.10 -19.24 3.84
C LEU A 254 -12.89 -19.98 4.93
N LEU A 255 -13.70 -20.98 4.57
CA LEU A 255 -14.41 -21.81 5.53
C LEU A 255 -13.45 -22.72 6.33
N SER A 256 -12.41 -23.25 5.67
CA SER A 256 -11.35 -24.01 6.34
C SER A 256 -10.60 -23.15 7.35
N PHE A 257 -10.30 -21.88 7.03
CA PHE A 257 -9.67 -20.94 7.94
C PHE A 257 -10.49 -20.74 9.23
N SER A 258 -11.79 -20.48 9.11
CA SER A 258 -12.69 -20.36 10.27
C SER A 258 -12.77 -21.65 11.08
N THR A 259 -12.85 -22.80 10.40
CA THR A 259 -12.93 -24.13 11.04
C THR A 259 -11.65 -24.49 11.78
N LEU A 260 -10.49 -24.16 11.20
CA LEU A 260 -9.18 -24.40 11.80
C LEU A 260 -9.00 -23.62 13.10
N GLN A 261 -9.42 -22.36 13.13
CA GLN A 261 -9.36 -21.56 14.36
C GLN A 261 -10.23 -22.16 15.47
N ALA A 262 -11.43 -22.63 15.11
CA ALA A 262 -12.33 -23.31 16.06
C ALA A 262 -11.75 -24.64 16.55
N SER A 263 -11.20 -25.48 15.67
CA SER A 263 -10.64 -26.79 16.03
C SER A 263 -9.36 -26.70 16.86
N ARG A 264 -8.63 -25.59 16.76
CA ARG A 264 -7.50 -25.24 17.64
C ARG A 264 -7.93 -24.76 19.03
N GLY A 265 -9.23 -24.74 19.32
CA GLY A 265 -9.76 -24.34 20.62
C GLY A 265 -9.75 -22.82 20.85
N LEU A 266 -9.55 -22.00 19.81
CA LEU A 266 -9.61 -20.55 19.97
C LEU A 266 -11.06 -20.13 20.26
N PRO A 267 -11.32 -19.46 21.40
CA PRO A 267 -12.65 -18.93 21.68
C PRO A 267 -13.00 -17.86 20.64
N GLU A 268 -14.28 -17.63 20.39
CA GLU A 268 -14.76 -16.78 19.30
C GLU A 268 -14.13 -15.38 19.31
N HIS A 269 -14.06 -14.74 20.48
CA HIS A 269 -13.42 -13.44 20.66
C HIS A 269 -11.90 -13.43 20.42
N GLN A 270 -11.26 -14.59 20.28
CA GLN A 270 -9.84 -14.75 19.93
C GLN A 270 -9.61 -15.20 18.48
N ARG A 271 -10.67 -15.53 17.73
CA ARG A 271 -10.56 -15.81 16.29
C ARG A 271 -10.32 -14.53 15.49
N ILE A 272 -9.49 -14.62 14.47
CA ILE A 272 -9.23 -13.61 13.46
C ILE A 272 -10.49 -13.48 12.60
N PRO A 273 -11.18 -12.31 12.63
CA PRO A 273 -12.37 -12.09 11.83
C PRO A 273 -12.03 -11.77 10.37
N PHE A 274 -13.00 -11.86 9.47
CA PHE A 274 -12.86 -11.34 8.11
C PHE A 274 -13.20 -9.84 8.04
N ILE A 275 -12.46 -9.07 7.25
CA ILE A 275 -12.63 -7.62 7.05
C ILE A 275 -12.54 -7.25 5.56
N PHE A 276 -13.30 -7.99 4.73
CA PHE A 276 -13.10 -8.06 3.28
C PHE A 276 -13.24 -6.72 2.56
N HIS A 277 -12.41 -6.49 1.54
CA HIS A 277 -12.83 -5.68 0.39
C HIS A 277 -14.04 -6.33 -0.26
N ALA A 278 -15.08 -5.52 -0.52
CA ALA A 278 -16.20 -5.97 -1.32
C ALA A 278 -16.90 -4.78 -2.00
N GLY A 279 -17.25 -4.94 -3.25
CA GLY A 279 -18.01 -3.96 -4.02
C GLY A 279 -17.24 -2.69 -4.36
N GLU A 280 -15.92 -2.76 -4.50
CA GLU A 280 -15.05 -1.73 -5.11
C GLU A 280 -15.22 -1.74 -6.65
N THR A 281 -16.42 -1.40 -7.11
CA THR A 281 -16.77 -1.50 -8.53
C THR A 281 -17.88 -0.53 -8.95
N PRO A 282 -17.79 0.08 -10.15
CA PRO A 282 -18.90 0.79 -10.76
C PRO A 282 -19.91 -0.19 -11.42
N GLY A 283 -19.60 -1.48 -11.48
CA GLY A 283 -20.49 -2.51 -12.04
C GLY A 283 -21.79 -2.69 -11.24
N ASP A 284 -22.84 -3.17 -11.92
CA ASP A 284 -24.08 -3.62 -11.31
C ASP A 284 -24.27 -5.11 -11.64
N ARG A 285 -24.34 -5.95 -10.61
CA ARG A 285 -24.40 -7.43 -10.73
C ARG A 285 -23.17 -8.01 -11.44
N SER A 286 -22.04 -7.32 -11.34
CA SER A 286 -20.73 -7.85 -11.71
C SER A 286 -20.26 -8.84 -10.63
N MET A 287 -19.25 -9.66 -10.97
CA MET A 287 -18.60 -10.56 -10.01
C MET A 287 -18.06 -9.80 -8.78
N ALA A 288 -17.48 -8.61 -8.99
CA ALA A 288 -17.02 -7.72 -7.92
C ALA A 288 -18.17 -7.21 -7.03
N ASP A 289 -19.32 -6.87 -7.62
CA ASP A 289 -20.48 -6.42 -6.85
C ASP A 289 -21.10 -7.56 -6.04
N GLU A 290 -21.10 -8.78 -6.58
CA GLU A 290 -21.60 -9.98 -5.89
C GLU A 290 -20.81 -10.31 -4.62
N ASN A 291 -19.54 -9.90 -4.51
CA ASN A 291 -18.74 -10.07 -3.30
C ASN A 291 -19.38 -9.42 -2.06
N LEU A 292 -20.24 -8.41 -2.23
CA LEU A 292 -20.99 -7.82 -1.10
C LEU A 292 -21.91 -8.86 -0.41
N TYR A 293 -22.51 -9.76 -1.19
CA TYR A 293 -23.34 -10.84 -0.63
C TYR A 293 -22.46 -11.89 0.04
N ASP A 294 -21.38 -12.32 -0.61
CA ASP A 294 -20.48 -13.34 -0.09
C ASP A 294 -19.80 -12.87 1.21
N ALA A 295 -19.31 -11.63 1.25
CA ALA A 295 -18.71 -11.04 2.45
C ALA A 295 -19.70 -11.01 3.63
N MET A 296 -20.96 -10.66 3.36
CA MET A 296 -22.04 -10.65 4.36
C MET A 296 -22.39 -12.06 4.86
N LEU A 297 -22.40 -13.05 3.97
CA LEU A 297 -22.66 -14.46 4.30
C LEU A 297 -21.51 -15.09 5.08
N LEU A 298 -20.27 -14.71 4.76
CA LEU A 298 -19.06 -15.12 5.48
C LEU A 298 -18.90 -14.42 6.84
N GLY A 299 -19.83 -13.53 7.20
CA GLY A 299 -19.84 -12.87 8.51
C GLY A 299 -18.71 -11.86 8.68
N THR A 300 -18.36 -11.11 7.63
CA THR A 300 -17.35 -10.06 7.74
C THR A 300 -17.72 -9.01 8.80
N LYS A 301 -16.74 -8.53 9.56
CA LYS A 301 -16.91 -7.54 10.64
C LYS A 301 -17.16 -6.13 10.09
N ARG A 302 -16.66 -5.84 8.89
CA ARG A 302 -16.73 -4.55 8.19
C ARG A 302 -16.42 -4.75 6.71
N ILE A 303 -16.85 -3.83 5.86
CA ILE A 303 -16.62 -3.88 4.41
C ILE A 303 -15.63 -2.79 4.01
N GLY A 304 -14.57 -3.18 3.30
CA GLY A 304 -13.67 -2.27 2.60
C GLY A 304 -14.30 -1.74 1.31
N HIS A 305 -14.25 -0.42 1.09
CA HIS A 305 -14.95 0.34 0.05
C HIS A 305 -16.47 0.30 0.14
N GLY A 306 -17.11 -0.82 -0.23
CA GLY A 306 -18.56 -0.90 -0.37
C GLY A 306 -19.13 0.08 -1.40
N PHE A 307 -18.38 0.42 -2.46
CA PHE A 307 -18.75 1.45 -3.43
C PHE A 307 -20.09 1.12 -4.14
N SER A 308 -20.28 -0.12 -4.56
CA SER A 308 -21.52 -0.56 -5.22
C SER A 308 -22.68 -0.84 -4.26
N LEU A 309 -22.49 -0.76 -2.93
CA LEU A 309 -23.50 -1.11 -1.92
C LEU A 309 -24.79 -0.29 -2.06
N VAL A 310 -24.70 0.95 -2.54
CA VAL A 310 -25.87 1.82 -2.78
C VAL A 310 -26.86 1.20 -3.79
N LYS A 311 -26.38 0.32 -4.67
CA LYS A 311 -27.19 -0.42 -5.65
C LYS A 311 -27.91 -1.62 -5.02
N ARG A 312 -27.67 -1.88 -3.74
CA ARG A 312 -28.14 -3.06 -2.99
C ARG A 312 -28.91 -2.62 -1.74
N PRO A 313 -30.12 -2.04 -1.88
CA PRO A 313 -30.83 -1.41 -0.76
C PRO A 313 -31.09 -2.36 0.42
N LYS A 314 -31.32 -3.65 0.15
CA LYS A 314 -31.48 -4.67 1.21
C LYS A 314 -30.17 -4.96 1.94
N LEU A 315 -29.04 -5.11 1.23
CA LEU A 315 -27.74 -5.29 1.87
C LEU A 315 -27.37 -4.05 2.68
N MET A 316 -27.60 -2.86 2.14
CA MET A 316 -27.37 -1.60 2.84
C MET A 316 -28.21 -1.47 4.12
N ALA A 317 -29.48 -1.89 4.09
CA ALA A 317 -30.32 -1.96 5.29
C ALA A 317 -29.74 -2.92 6.33
N MET A 318 -29.34 -4.13 5.92
CA MET A 318 -28.70 -5.09 6.83
C MET A 318 -27.38 -4.57 7.42
N CYS A 319 -26.56 -3.85 6.63
CA CYS A 319 -25.34 -3.22 7.14
C CYS A 319 -25.67 -2.24 8.27
N ARG A 320 -26.71 -1.41 8.08
CA ARG A 320 -27.18 -0.44 9.07
C ARG A 320 -27.73 -1.13 10.32
N GLU A 321 -28.56 -2.15 10.16
CA GLU A 321 -29.16 -2.92 11.26
C GLU A 321 -28.09 -3.62 12.11
N ARG A 322 -27.03 -4.11 11.49
CA ARG A 322 -25.91 -4.78 12.18
C ARG A 322 -24.86 -3.81 12.74
N GLY A 323 -25.01 -2.50 12.52
CA GLY A 323 -23.99 -1.52 12.88
C GLY A 323 -22.63 -1.76 12.20
N MET A 324 -22.65 -2.30 10.98
CA MET A 324 -21.44 -2.69 10.25
C MET A 324 -20.76 -1.46 9.63
N ALA A 325 -19.47 -1.29 9.89
CA ALA A 325 -18.69 -0.19 9.35
C ALA A 325 -18.37 -0.39 7.85
N LEU A 326 -18.41 0.72 7.09
CA LEU A 326 -17.87 0.82 5.74
C LEU A 326 -16.60 1.66 5.77
N GLU A 327 -15.51 1.12 5.24
CA GLU A 327 -14.25 1.85 5.10
C GLU A 327 -14.21 2.53 3.73
N VAL A 328 -14.56 3.82 3.69
CA VAL A 328 -14.68 4.60 2.45
C VAL A 328 -13.41 5.39 2.19
N PHE A 329 -12.89 5.35 0.96
CA PHE A 329 -11.65 6.01 0.55
C PHE A 329 -11.90 6.97 -0.63
N PRO A 330 -12.38 8.21 -0.38
CA PRO A 330 -12.79 9.12 -1.45
C PRO A 330 -11.69 9.42 -2.47
N ILE A 331 -10.46 9.70 -2.01
CA ILE A 331 -9.30 9.98 -2.89
C ILE A 331 -8.95 8.74 -3.71
N SER A 332 -8.92 7.56 -3.09
CA SER A 332 -8.66 6.30 -3.81
C SER A 332 -9.72 6.06 -4.88
N ASN A 333 -11.00 6.25 -4.55
CA ASN A 333 -12.10 6.03 -5.48
C ASN A 333 -12.06 7.00 -6.68
N GLU A 334 -11.63 8.24 -6.44
CA GLU A 334 -11.46 9.25 -7.48
C GLU A 334 -10.25 8.94 -8.38
N ILE A 335 -9.09 8.60 -7.80
CA ILE A 335 -7.88 8.23 -8.55
C ILE A 335 -8.10 6.93 -9.34
N LEU A 336 -8.87 5.99 -8.80
CA LEU A 336 -9.28 4.76 -9.50
C LEU A 336 -10.41 5.00 -10.53
N VAL A 337 -10.84 6.25 -10.70
CA VAL A 337 -11.81 6.69 -11.72
C VAL A 337 -13.18 6.01 -11.58
N TYR A 338 -13.60 5.67 -10.35
CA TYR A 338 -14.96 5.15 -10.12
C TYR A 338 -16.03 6.25 -10.20
N TRP A 339 -15.64 7.51 -10.08
CA TRP A 339 -16.49 8.67 -10.27
C TRP A 339 -15.63 9.84 -10.76
N LEU A 340 -16.10 10.53 -11.81
CA LEU A 340 -15.50 11.77 -12.29
C LEU A 340 -16.24 12.98 -11.69
N PRO A 341 -15.54 13.93 -11.07
CA PRO A 341 -16.18 15.13 -10.58
C PRO A 341 -16.71 16.01 -11.75
N PHE A 342 -17.87 16.64 -11.57
CA PHE A 342 -18.62 17.38 -12.60
C PHE A 342 -17.82 18.44 -13.38
N HIS A 343 -16.75 18.98 -12.80
CA HIS A 343 -15.91 20.00 -13.42
C HIS A 343 -14.98 19.45 -14.51
N VAL A 344 -14.67 18.14 -14.48
CA VAL A 344 -13.89 17.49 -15.54
C VAL A 344 -14.75 17.25 -16.80
N ILE A 345 -16.05 17.03 -16.62
CA ILE A 345 -17.01 16.77 -17.73
C ILE A 345 -17.25 18.02 -18.59
N LEU A 346 -17.08 19.23 -18.05
CA LEU A 346 -17.42 20.49 -18.74
C LEU A 346 -16.24 21.15 -19.46
N SER A 347 -15.03 20.59 -19.35
CA SER A 347 -13.79 21.12 -19.95
C SER A 347 -13.25 20.24 -21.09
N GLY A 348 -14.04 19.28 -21.57
CA GLY A 348 -13.73 18.43 -22.73
C GLY A 348 -14.31 18.98 -24.03
#